data_AF-A0A2D4UKA5-F1
#
_entry.id   AF-A0A2D4UKA5-F1
#
_cell.length_a   1.000
_cell.length_b   1.000
_cell.length_c   1.000
_cell.angle_alpha   90.00
_cell.angle_beta   90.00
_cell.angle_gamma   90.00
#
_symmetry.space_group_name_H-M   'P 1'
#
loop_
_entity.id
_entity.type
_entity.pdbx_description
1 polymer ?
#
loop_
_entity_poly.entity_id
_entity_poly.type
_entity_poly.pdbx_seq_one_letter_code
_entity_poly.pdbx_strand_id
1 'polypeptide(L)' 'MRLVIELIEELEMKGGGYGLFTGCAAGDTAAAIVVEVT' A
#
# COMPACT_ATOMS: atom_id res chain seq x y z
N MET A 1 -2.73 8.63 -4.56
CA MET A 1 -3.28 7.78 -3.47
C MET A 1 -4.10 6.58 -3.96
N ARG A 2 -4.41 6.47 -5.26
CA ARG A 2 -5.15 5.32 -5.85
C ARG A 2 -4.55 3.94 -5.50
N LEU A 3 -3.23 3.80 -5.59
CA LEU A 3 -2.55 2.51 -5.38
C LEU A 3 -2.66 1.97 -3.94
N VAL A 4 -2.72 2.86 -2.94
CA VAL A 4 -2.93 2.43 -1.54
C VAL A 4 -4.36 1.95 -1.33
N ILE A 5 -5.33 2.59 -1.99
CA ILE A 5 -6.74 2.16 -1.95
C ILE A 5 -6.90 0.80 -2.64
N GLU A 6 -6.33 0.63 -3.83
CA GLU A 6 -6.36 -0.65 -4.55
C GLU A 6 -5.68 -1.78 -3.74
N LEU A 7 -4.59 -1.49 -3.03
CA LEU A 7 -3.94 -2.45 -2.12
C LEU A 7 -4.86 -2.86 -0.96
N ILE A 8 -5.57 -1.91 -0.35
CA ILE A 8 -6.53 -2.20 0.74
C ILE A 8 -7.69 -3.06 0.21
N GLU A 9 -8.27 -2.70 -0.95
CA GLU A 9 -9.34 -3.49 -1.58
C GLU A 9 -8.87 -4.92 -1.92
N GLU A 10 -7.64 -5.08 -2.41
CA GLU A 10 -7.08 -6.39 -2.70
C GLU A 10 -6.84 -7.24 -1.45
N LEU A 11 -6.37 -6.65 -0.35
CA LEU A 11 -6.22 -7.35 0.92
C LEU A 11 -7.57 -7.75 1.52
N GLU A 12 -8.57 -6.88 1.45
CA GLU A 12 -9.92 -7.18 1.92
C GLU A 12 -10.52 -8.37 1.15
N MET A 13 -10.39 -8.38 -0.18
CA MET A 13 -10.82 -9.51 -1.01
C MET A 13 -10.09 -10.83 -0.70
N LYS A 14 -8.88 -10.76 -0.13
CA LYS A 14 -8.08 -11.92 0.31
C LYS A 14 -8.34 -12.32 1.76
N GLY A 15 -9.22 -11.61 2.49
CA GLY A 15 -9.54 -11.88 3.90
C GLY A 15 -8.61 -11.19 4.90
N GLY A 16 -8.02 -10.05 4.53
CA GLY A 16 -7.16 -9.24 5.40
C GLY A 16 -5.67 -9.57 5.29
N GLY A 17 -4.88 -8.99 6.18
CA GLY A 17 -3.43 -9.15 6.28
C GLY A 17 -2.64 -7.84 6.15
N TYR A 18 -1.33 -7.98 5.95
CA TYR A 18 -0.41 -6.86 5.80
C TYR A 18 -0.07 -6.58 4.34
N GLY A 19 -0.08 -5.31 3.94
CA GLY A 19 0.36 -4.84 2.64
C GLY A 19 1.47 -3.80 2.75
N LEU A 20 2.41 -3.84 1.80
CA LEU A 20 3.45 -2.83 1.63
C LEU A 20 3.21 -2.06 0.33
N PHE A 21 2.98 -0.76 0.45
CA PHE A 21 3.08 0.17 -0.67
C PHE A 21 4.43 0.88 -0.63
N THR A 22 5.15 0.89 -1.75
CA THR A 22 6.45 1.56 -1.87
C THR A 22 6.58 2.24 -3.22
N GLY A 23 7.30 3.36 -3.27
CA GLY A 23 7.56 4.07 -4.51
C GLY A 23 8.66 5.12 -4.37
N CYS A 24 9.35 5.38 -5.48
CA CYS A 24 10.25 6.52 -5.63
C CYS A 24 9.51 7.75 -6.16
N ALA A 25 10.05 8.92 -5.87
CA ALA A 25 9.65 10.20 -6.42
C ALA A 25 10.90 10.93 -6.93
N ALA A 26 10.71 11.78 -7.94
CA ALA A 26 11.79 12.64 -8.43
C ALA A 26 12.32 13.55 -7.31
N GLY A 27 13.60 13.94 -7.40
CA GLY A 27 14.25 14.76 -6.37
C GLY A 27 14.78 13.96 -5.18
N ASP A 28 15.32 12.77 -5.43
CA ASP A 28 15.99 11.92 -4.42
C ASP A 28 15.11 11.60 -3.21
N THR A 29 13.82 11.34 -3.46
CA THR A 29 12.83 11.07 -2.41
C THR A 29 12.14 9.74 -2.69
N ALA A 30 11.80 9.00 -1.64
CA ALA A 30 10.99 7.79 -1.72
C ALA A 30 10.08 7.68 -0.49
N ALA A 31 9.04 6.87 -0.60
CA ALA A 31 8.14 6.56 0.51
C ALA A 31 7.79 5.09 0.53
N ALA A 32 7.60 4.56 1.74
CA ALA A 32 7.09 3.23 2.00
C ALA A 32 6.04 3.30 3.11
N ILE A 33 4.93 2.58 2.95
CA ILE A 33 3.80 2.55 3.87
C ILE A 33 3.39 1.10 4.07
N VAL A 34 3.30 0.67 5.32
CA VAL A 34 2.68 -0.61 5.69
C VAL A 34 1.25 -0.34 6.14
N VAL A 35 0.32 -1.14 5.62
CA VAL A 35 -1.09 -1.13 6.05
C VAL A 35 -1.47 -2.50 6.56
N GLU A 36 -2.30 -2.53 7.59
CA GLU A 36 -2.93 -3.73 8.12
C GLU A 36 -4.43 -3.64 7.85
N VAL A 37 -5.00 -4.73 7.33
CA VAL A 37 -6.44 -4.89 7.10
C VAL A 37 -6.90 -6.11 7.91
N THR A 38 -7.88 -5.93 8.79
CA THR A 38 -8.42 -6.94 9.72
C THR A 38 -9.92 -7.00 9.67
#